data_AF-A0A963M357-F1
#
_entry.id   AF-A0A963M357-F1
#
_cell.length_a   1.000
_cell.length_b   1.000
_cell.length_c   1.000
_cell.angle_alpha   90.00
_cell.angle_beta   90.00
_cell.angle_gamma   90.00
#
_symmetry.space_group_name_H-M   'P 1'
#
loop_
_entity.id
_entity.type
_entity.pdbx_description
1 polymer ?
#
loop_
_entity_poly.entity_id
_entity_poly.type
_entity_poly.pdbx_seq_one_letter_code
_entity_poly.pdbx_strand_id
1 'polypeptide(L)'
;ASLQMGDKAYDEAAKTLAASFPPAFTALAADRRGDLLMLQGKRAEAATEYGKAYQGLGAEGGDYRRLVGIKLNALGIDPDAGAKPAGAAS
;
A
#
# COMPACT_ATOMS: atom_id res chain seq x y z
N ALA A 1 3.37 14.54 0.96
CA ALA A 1 2.34 13.75 1.65
C ALA A 1 2.72 13.44 3.11
N SER A 2 3.86 12.79 3.41
CA SER A 2 4.15 12.35 4.79
C SER A 2 4.17 13.46 5.84
N LEU A 3 4.79 14.62 5.53
CA LEU A 3 4.76 15.79 6.42
C LEU A 3 3.32 16.30 6.63
N GLN A 4 2.57 16.50 5.54
CA GLN A 4 1.16 16.92 5.59
C GLN A 4 0.29 15.97 6.41
N MET A 5 0.50 14.65 6.30
CA MET A 5 -0.21 13.66 7.11
C MET A 5 0.13 13.76 8.60
N GLY A 6 1.41 14.02 8.93
CA GLY A 6 1.85 14.28 10.30
C GLY A 6 1.20 15.54 10.89
N ASP A 7 1.05 16.58 10.07
CA ASP A 7 0.38 17.84 10.42
C ASP A 7 -1.16 17.74 10.38
N LYS A 8 -1.71 16.56 10.07
CA LYS A 8 -3.15 16.29 9.86
C LYS A 8 -3.79 17.13 8.73
N ALA A 9 -2.97 17.69 7.84
CA ALA A 9 -3.37 18.34 6.60
C ALA A 9 -3.75 17.30 5.54
N TYR A 10 -4.83 16.55 5.80
CA TYR A 10 -5.21 15.38 5.01
C TYR A 10 -5.68 15.73 3.59
N ASP A 11 -6.31 16.88 3.41
CA ASP A 11 -6.78 17.33 2.09
C ASP A 11 -5.59 17.72 1.19
N GLU A 12 -4.57 18.35 1.77
CA GLU A 12 -3.32 18.69 1.10
C GLU A 12 -2.52 17.43 0.77
N ALA A 13 -2.46 16.47 1.70
CA ALA A 13 -1.86 15.17 1.46
C ALA A 13 -2.57 14.44 0.29
N ALA A 14 -3.91 14.48 0.27
CA ALA A 14 -4.71 13.89 -0.81
C ALA A 14 -4.40 14.55 -2.16
N LYS A 15 -4.34 15.89 -2.22
CA LYS A 15 -3.97 16.63 -3.43
C LYS A 15 -2.57 16.28 -3.92
N THR A 16 -1.59 16.21 -3.03
CA THR A 16 -0.23 15.78 -3.38
C THR A 16 -0.21 14.37 -3.94
N LEU A 17 -0.98 13.45 -3.35
CA LEU A 17 -1.05 12.07 -3.81
C LEU A 17 -1.93 11.88 -5.05
N ALA A 18 -2.74 12.85 -5.44
CA ALA A 18 -3.52 12.83 -6.68
C ALA A 18 -2.71 13.23 -7.92
N ALA A 19 -1.50 13.76 -7.74
CA ALA A 19 -0.61 14.09 -8.84
C ALA A 19 -0.16 12.85 -9.63
N SER A 20 0.25 13.06 -10.88
CA SER A 20 0.91 12.03 -11.67
C SER A 20 2.33 11.80 -11.15
N PHE A 21 2.67 10.53 -10.94
CA PHE A 21 4.02 10.11 -10.56
C PHE A 21 4.67 9.35 -11.72
N PRO A 22 6.00 9.42 -11.87
CA PRO A 22 6.71 8.53 -12.80
C PRO A 22 6.36 7.07 -12.48
N PRO A 23 6.32 6.17 -13.49
CA PRO A 23 5.90 4.78 -13.30
C PRO A 23 6.58 4.07 -12.13
N ALA A 24 7.88 4.30 -11.95
CA ALA A 24 8.69 3.74 -10.87
C ALA A 24 8.21 4.11 -9.45
N PHE A 25 7.47 5.21 -9.30
CA PHE A 25 6.98 5.69 -8.00
C PHE A 25 5.48 5.43 -7.79
N THR A 26 4.77 4.89 -8.77
CA THR A 26 3.30 4.72 -8.69
C THR A 26 2.88 3.79 -7.56
N ALA A 27 3.60 2.68 -7.35
CA ALA A 27 3.36 1.75 -6.26
C ALA A 27 3.63 2.38 -4.89
N LEU A 28 4.69 3.20 -4.78
CA LEU A 28 5.01 3.95 -3.56
C LEU A 28 3.95 5.02 -3.26
N ALA A 29 3.43 5.69 -4.29
CA ALA A 29 2.33 6.64 -4.14
C ALA A 29 1.05 5.94 -3.65
N ALA A 30 0.75 4.74 -4.16
CA ALA A 30 -0.38 3.95 -3.69
C ALA A 30 -0.23 3.54 -2.21
N ASP A 31 0.96 3.13 -1.77
CA ASP A 31 1.22 2.83 -0.35
C ASP A 31 0.94 4.06 0.54
N ARG A 32 1.39 5.24 0.11
CA ARG A 32 1.11 6.49 0.84
C ARG A 32 -0.38 6.89 0.82
N ARG A 33 -1.13 6.59 -0.25
CA ARG A 33 -2.59 6.77 -0.27
C ARG A 33 -3.28 5.85 0.72
N GLY A 34 -2.84 4.60 0.81
CA GLY A 34 -3.31 3.67 1.84
C GLY A 34 -3.09 4.24 3.26
N ASP A 35 -1.91 4.78 3.54
CA ASP A 35 -1.60 5.40 4.85
C ASP A 35 -2.52 6.59 5.16
N LEU A 36 -2.76 7.47 4.18
CA LEU A 36 -3.70 8.58 4.33
C LEU A 36 -5.12 8.10 4.64
N LEU A 37 -5.59 7.07 3.92
CA LEU A 37 -6.92 6.50 4.09
C LEU A 37 -7.06 5.81 5.47
N MET A 38 -6.00 5.17 5.96
CA MET A 38 -5.96 4.63 7.32
C MET A 38 -6.13 5.72 8.38
N LEU A 39 -5.43 6.85 8.23
CA LEU A 39 -5.56 8.00 9.13
C LEU A 39 -6.97 8.61 9.10
N GLN A 40 -7.72 8.42 8.01
CA GLN A 40 -9.11 8.85 7.86
C GLN A 40 -10.14 7.77 8.27
N GLY A 41 -9.72 6.61 8.77
CA GLY A 41 -10.61 5.51 9.13
C GLY A 41 -11.23 4.75 7.94
N LYS A 42 -10.78 5.06 6.72
CA LYS A 42 -11.26 4.51 5.44
C LYS A 42 -10.56 3.18 5.11
N ARG A 43 -10.84 2.16 5.94
CA ARG A 43 -10.08 0.89 5.93
C ARG A 43 -10.22 0.10 4.62
N ALA A 44 -11.41 0.09 4.01
CA ALA A 44 -11.66 -0.64 2.76
C ALA A 44 -10.94 0.01 1.57
N GLU A 45 -10.96 1.34 1.50
CA GLU A 45 -10.22 2.09 0.48
C GLU A 45 -8.71 1.96 0.70
N ALA A 46 -8.26 1.98 1.96
CA ALA A 46 -6.85 1.76 2.29
C ALA A 46 -6.35 0.38 1.82
N ALA A 47 -7.12 -0.68 2.08
CA ALA A 47 -6.83 -2.03 1.59
C ALA A 47 -6.66 -2.06 0.06
N THR A 48 -7.53 -1.34 -0.66
CA THR A 48 -7.45 -1.24 -2.13
C THR A 48 -6.14 -0.60 -2.58
N GLU A 49 -5.73 0.50 -1.96
CA GLU A 49 -4.48 1.18 -2.32
C GLU A 49 -3.23 0.39 -1.91
N TYR A 50 -3.24 -0.25 -0.75
CA TYR A 50 -2.15 -1.16 -0.36
C TYR A 50 -2.05 -2.36 -1.29
N GLY A 51 -3.17 -2.90 -1.78
CA GLY A 51 -3.17 -3.98 -2.78
C GLY A 51 -2.51 -3.56 -4.08
N LYS A 52 -2.82 -2.35 -4.58
CA LYS A 52 -2.15 -1.76 -5.76
C LYS A 52 -0.65 -1.59 -5.52
N ALA A 53 -0.25 -1.10 -4.35
CA ALA A 53 1.15 -0.97 -3.98
C ALA A 53 1.87 -2.33 -3.97
N TYR A 54 1.26 -3.33 -3.32
CA TYR A 54 1.81 -4.66 -3.18
C TYR A 54 2.02 -5.37 -4.53
N GLN A 55 1.02 -5.26 -5.42
CA GLN A 55 1.09 -5.80 -6.77
C GLN A 55 2.10 -5.03 -7.64
N GLY A 56 2.08 -3.69 -7.57
CA GLY A 56 2.96 -2.84 -8.38
C GLY A 56 4.44 -2.93 -8.00
N LEU A 57 4.75 -3.28 -6.74
CA LEU A 57 6.12 -3.54 -6.31
C LEU A 57 6.68 -4.86 -6.87
N GLY A 58 5.82 -5.85 -7.15
CA GLY A 58 6.22 -7.16 -7.66
C GLY A 58 7.24 -7.90 -6.76
N ALA A 59 7.76 -9.04 -7.23
CA ALA A 59 8.75 -9.81 -6.47
C ALA A 59 10.03 -9.00 -6.16
N GLU A 60 10.43 -8.14 -7.09
CA GLU A 60 11.62 -7.28 -6.99
C GLU A 60 11.51 -6.20 -5.91
N GLY A 61 10.29 -5.91 -5.42
CA GLY A 61 10.07 -4.95 -4.34
C GLY A 61 10.64 -5.36 -2.98
N GLY A 62 11.08 -6.62 -2.85
CA GLY A 62 11.84 -7.13 -1.70
C GLY A 62 11.23 -6.77 -0.34
N ASP A 63 12.05 -6.22 0.54
CA ASP A 63 11.63 -5.83 1.90
C ASP A 63 10.54 -4.76 1.89
N TYR A 64 10.53 -3.86 0.91
CA TYR A 64 9.51 -2.82 0.83
C TYR A 64 8.13 -3.42 0.51
N ARG A 65 8.06 -4.42 -0.39
CA ARG A 65 6.82 -5.17 -0.64
C ARG A 65 6.35 -5.90 0.63
N ARG A 66 7.27 -6.50 1.40
CA ARG A 66 6.94 -7.15 2.67
C ARG A 66 6.30 -6.18 3.66
N LEU A 67 6.79 -4.94 3.75
CA LEU A 67 6.18 -3.91 4.59
C LEU A 67 4.74 -3.58 4.19
N VAL A 68 4.46 -3.46 2.90
CA VAL A 68 3.07 -3.28 2.40
C VAL A 68 2.22 -4.50 2.73
N GLY A 69 2.78 -5.71 2.61
CA GLY A 69 2.10 -6.95 2.99
C GLY A 69 1.70 -6.99 4.47
N ILE A 70 2.55 -6.47 5.37
CA ILE A 70 2.23 -6.34 6.80
C ILE A 70 1.02 -5.40 7.02
N LYS A 71 0.93 -4.31 6.25
CA LYS A 71 -0.22 -3.39 6.33
C LYS A 71 -1.52 -4.07 5.87
N LEU A 72 -1.46 -4.88 4.81
CA LEU A 72 -2.59 -5.70 4.35
C LEU A 72 -2.99 -6.75 5.41
N ASN A 73 -2.03 -7.42 6.02
CA ASN A 73 -2.28 -8.38 7.10
C ASN A 73 -2.96 -7.71 8.32
N ALA A 74 -2.56 -6.47 8.67
CA ALA A 74 -3.22 -5.68 9.72
C ALA A 74 -4.69 -5.32 9.38
N LEU A 75 -5.05 -5.38 8.10
CA LEU A 75 -6.42 -5.25 7.60
C LEU A 75 -7.14 -6.60 7.43
N GLY A 76 -6.50 -7.71 7.81
CA GLY A 76 -7.04 -9.07 7.68
C GLY A 76 -6.93 -9.65 6.26
N ILE A 77 -6.07 -9.07 5.41
CA ILE A 77 -5.87 -9.51 4.03
C ILE A 77 -4.49 -10.16 3.95
N ASP A 78 -4.46 -11.47 3.69
CA ASP A 78 -3.23 -12.16 3.29
C ASP A 78 -3.04 -11.96 1.77
N PRO A 79 -2.05 -11.15 1.35
CA PRO A 79 -1.89 -10.80 -0.05
C PRO A 79 -1.17 -11.90 -0.87
N ASP A 80 -0.69 -12.96 -0.22
CA ASP A 80 -0.07 -14.12 -0.86
C ASP A 80 -0.94 -15.40 -0.76
N ALA A 81 -2.17 -15.30 -0.23
CA ALA A 81 -3.06 -16.45 -0.04
C ALA A 81 -3.31 -17.27 -1.32
N GLY A 82 -3.26 -16.63 -2.49
CA GLY A 82 -3.38 -17.30 -3.81
C GLY A 82 -2.05 -17.65 -4.48
N ALA A 83 -0.92 -17.28 -3.89
CA ALA A 83 0.42 -17.45 -4.46
C ALA A 83 1.21 -18.64 -3.86
N LYS A 84 0.69 -19.30 -2.82
CA LYS A 84 1.28 -20.54 -2.29
C LYS A 84 1.24 -21.63 -3.39
N PRO A 85 2.38 -22.14 -3.87
CA PRO A 85 2.36 -23.31 -4.74
C PRO A 85 1.86 -24.51 -3.93
N ALA A 86 0.91 -25.26 -4.49
CA ALA A 86 0.53 -26.57 -3.98
C ALA A 86 1.72 -27.53 -4.17
N GLY A 87 2.63 -27.58 -3.19
CA GLY A 87 3.79 -28.47 -3.27
C GLY A 87 4.97 -28.00 -2.45
N ALA A 88 4.91 -28.25 -1.14
CA ALA A 88 6.10 -28.42 -0.32
C ALA A 88 5.77 -29.45 0.77
N ALA A 89 5.54 -30.68 0.31
CA ALA A 89 5.66 -31.88 1.13
C ALA A 89 6.75 -32.73 0.47
N SER A 90 7.91 -32.79 1.11
CA SER A 90 8.91 -33.84 0.97
C SER A 90 9.65 -33.93 2.28
#